data_AF-A0A377G8G8-F1
#
_entry.id   AF-A0A377G8G8-F1
#
_cell.length_a   1.000
_cell.length_b   1.000
_cell.length_c   1.000
_cell.angle_alpha   90.00
_cell.angle_beta   90.00
_cell.angle_gamma   90.00
#
_symmetry.space_group_name_H-M   'P 1'
#
loop_
_entity.id
_entity.type
_entity.pdbx_description
1 polymer ?
#
loop_
_entity_poly.entity_id
_entity_poly.type
_entity_poly.pdbx_seq_one_letter_code
_entity_poly.pdbx_strand_id
1 'polypeptide(L)'
;MSLIFLYQLEQKYYPKFIEALLLDMRTSNYGGTVEDQTLGVAISLLEEPGKYTDLSLEKIIIGTLNMAITLQSSKYGNITPQTVGEDIYNKFTGESNYWFVGYNMALRNNKELSPQDALKFAIPVIERAAKGRFYITPCFPNTLNLFFEYYMELDPHFVPPQIPTGDTFGKWTPEQFLVWNTNYSSSLLSQSLFAVKKYKLDPANLPQELSNELNHLIAMDREDNGDNEEERTNRATSCCMII
;
A
#
# COMPACT_ATOMS: atom_id res chain seq x y z
N MET A 1 8.19 12.40 -18.14
CA MET A 1 8.83 11.08 -17.93
C MET A 1 8.14 10.06 -18.82
N SER A 2 8.85 9.11 -19.44
CA SER A 2 8.21 8.08 -20.29
C SER A 2 7.69 6.91 -19.44
N LEU A 3 6.67 6.19 -19.93
CA LEU A 3 6.14 5.00 -19.24
C LEU A 3 7.18 3.90 -19.08
N ILE A 4 8.03 3.71 -20.10
CA ILE A 4 9.14 2.73 -20.06
C ILE A 4 10.14 3.09 -18.95
N PHE A 5 10.47 4.37 -18.82
CA PHE A 5 11.37 4.82 -17.76
C PHE A 5 10.75 4.57 -16.37
N LEU A 6 9.47 4.88 -16.18
CA LEU A 6 8.77 4.62 -14.92
C LEU A 6 8.75 3.13 -14.58
N TYR A 7 8.50 2.27 -15.56
CA TYR A 7 8.51 0.83 -15.38
C TYR A 7 9.90 0.30 -14.97
N GLN A 8 10.93 0.71 -15.69
CA GLN A 8 12.32 0.35 -15.36
C GLN A 8 12.74 0.87 -13.98
N LEU A 9 12.25 2.06 -13.61
CA LEU A 9 12.50 2.63 -12.29
C LEU A 9 11.82 1.81 -11.19
N GLU A 10 10.53 1.48 -11.32
CA GLU A 10 9.84 0.66 -10.33
C GLU A 10 10.47 -0.73 -10.19
N GLN A 11 10.80 -1.41 -11.30
CA GLN A 11 11.50 -2.70 -11.30
C GLN A 11 12.87 -2.64 -10.61
N LYS A 12 13.59 -1.52 -10.73
CA LYS A 12 14.85 -1.26 -10.01
C LYS A 12 14.63 -1.09 -8.50
N TYR A 13 13.49 -0.55 -8.08
CA TYR A 13 13.24 -0.16 -6.70
C TYR A 13 12.44 -1.21 -5.88
N TYR A 14 11.63 -2.06 -6.49
CA TYR A 14 10.95 -3.18 -5.79
C TYR A 14 11.88 -3.99 -4.88
N PRO A 15 12.99 -4.59 -5.37
CA PRO A 15 13.89 -5.37 -4.52
C PRO A 15 14.58 -4.52 -3.45
N LYS A 16 14.89 -3.25 -3.74
CA LYS A 16 15.49 -2.33 -2.76
C LYS A 16 14.53 -2.01 -1.62
N PHE A 17 13.24 -1.82 -1.92
CA PHE A 17 12.23 -1.58 -0.90
C PHE A 17 12.04 -2.80 0.00
N ILE A 18 12.07 -4.00 -0.56
CA ILE A 18 12.07 -5.24 0.24
C ILE A 18 13.27 -5.26 1.20
N GLU A 19 14.49 -4.97 0.71
CA GLU A 19 15.69 -4.91 1.55
C GLU A 19 15.60 -3.84 2.64
N ALA A 20 15.09 -2.65 2.32
CA ALA A 20 14.91 -1.55 3.27
C ALA A 20 13.89 -1.89 4.36
N LEU A 21 12.75 -2.50 4.00
CA LEU A 21 11.74 -2.97 4.93
C LEU A 21 12.30 -4.06 5.85
N LEU A 22 13.02 -5.03 5.30
CA LEU A 22 13.72 -6.08 6.09
C LEU A 22 14.80 -5.49 7.00
N LEU A 23 15.45 -4.40 6.60
CA LEU A 23 16.42 -3.72 7.44
C LEU A 23 15.73 -2.96 8.58
N ASP A 24 14.63 -2.25 8.31
CA ASP A 24 13.83 -1.61 9.36
C ASP A 24 13.31 -2.65 10.36
N MET A 25 12.81 -3.81 9.89
CA MET A 25 12.39 -4.93 10.75
C MET A 25 13.52 -5.44 11.66
N ARG A 26 14.72 -5.62 11.11
CA ARG A 26 15.86 -6.14 11.88
C ARG A 26 16.44 -5.12 12.85
N THR A 27 16.37 -3.83 12.52
CA THR A 27 17.11 -2.78 13.23
C THR A 27 16.34 -2.11 14.34
N SER A 28 15.00 -2.19 14.37
CA SER A 28 14.33 -1.89 15.63
C SER A 28 14.10 -3.13 16.48
N ASN A 29 13.99 -2.88 17.78
CA ASN A 29 13.84 -3.89 18.83
C ASN A 29 12.44 -4.55 18.81
N TYR A 30 11.92 -4.78 17.62
CA TYR A 30 10.58 -5.22 17.31
C TYR A 30 10.39 -6.70 17.62
N GLY A 31 9.94 -7.01 18.83
CA GLY A 31 9.46 -8.35 19.17
C GLY A 31 8.04 -8.60 18.64
N GLY A 32 7.90 -8.81 17.33
CA GLY A 32 7.01 -9.84 16.76
C GLY A 32 5.49 -9.63 16.69
N THR A 33 4.96 -8.42 16.48
CA THR A 33 3.50 -8.32 16.15
C THR A 33 3.12 -7.18 15.22
N VAL A 34 3.65 -5.98 15.43
CA VAL A 34 3.34 -4.83 14.56
C VAL A 34 4.00 -5.03 13.20
N GLU A 35 5.24 -5.51 13.19
CA GLU A 35 6.04 -5.64 11.98
C GLU A 35 5.63 -6.77 11.06
N ASP A 36 5.42 -7.96 11.60
CA ASP A 36 5.01 -9.10 10.80
C ASP A 36 3.65 -8.84 10.14
N GLN A 37 2.77 -8.09 10.82
CA GLN A 37 1.44 -7.74 10.32
C GLN A 37 1.43 -6.58 9.31
N THR A 38 2.48 -5.75 9.27
CA THR A 38 2.53 -4.59 8.34
C THR A 38 3.66 -4.68 7.33
N LEU A 39 4.90 -4.79 7.80
CA LEU A 39 6.07 -4.83 6.94
C LEU A 39 6.14 -6.18 6.21
N GLY A 40 5.77 -7.27 6.89
CA GLY A 40 5.63 -8.59 6.26
C GLY A 40 4.61 -8.60 5.12
N VAL A 41 3.45 -7.98 5.31
CA VAL A 41 2.44 -7.81 4.25
C VAL A 41 3.02 -7.00 3.08
N ALA A 42 3.69 -5.88 3.36
CA ALA A 42 4.28 -5.06 2.32
C ALA A 42 5.33 -5.82 1.52
N ILE A 43 6.19 -6.62 2.17
CA ILE A 43 7.15 -7.48 1.49
C ILE A 43 6.42 -8.45 0.55
N SER A 44 5.38 -9.14 1.02
CA SER A 44 4.59 -10.04 0.15
C SER A 44 3.92 -9.33 -1.03
N LEU A 45 3.49 -8.08 -0.86
CA LEU A 45 2.95 -7.28 -1.98
C LEU A 45 4.04 -6.90 -3.00
N LEU A 46 5.26 -6.63 -2.54
CA LEU A 46 6.39 -6.23 -3.38
C LEU A 46 7.09 -7.41 -4.06
N GLU A 47 6.99 -8.63 -3.50
CA GLU A 47 7.51 -9.87 -4.09
C GLU A 47 6.72 -10.33 -5.32
N GLU A 48 5.47 -9.87 -5.46
CA GLU A 48 4.59 -10.18 -6.60
C GLU A 48 4.16 -8.89 -7.34
N PRO A 49 5.08 -8.13 -7.96
CA PRO A 49 4.73 -6.92 -8.71
C PRO A 49 3.67 -7.21 -9.76
N GLY A 50 2.66 -6.36 -9.84
CA GLY A 50 1.56 -6.49 -10.80
C GLY A 50 0.37 -7.33 -10.30
N LYS A 51 0.52 -8.26 -9.35
CA LYS A 51 -0.62 -9.05 -8.87
C LYS A 51 -1.75 -8.18 -8.31
N TYR A 52 -1.40 -7.15 -7.54
CA TYR A 52 -2.36 -6.21 -6.93
C TYR A 52 -2.42 -4.91 -7.72
N THR A 53 -3.12 -4.94 -8.86
CA THR A 53 -3.09 -3.84 -9.86
C THR A 53 -3.57 -2.47 -9.36
N ASP A 54 -4.38 -2.41 -8.31
CA ASP A 54 -4.87 -1.15 -7.74
C ASP A 54 -3.87 -0.47 -6.77
N LEU A 55 -2.81 -1.19 -6.41
CA LEU A 55 -1.75 -0.77 -5.49
C LEU A 55 -0.45 -0.45 -6.26
N SER A 56 -0.20 0.83 -6.48
CA SER A 56 1.10 1.29 -6.97
C SER A 56 2.18 1.13 -5.90
N LEU A 57 3.45 1.07 -6.31
CA LEU A 57 4.60 1.03 -5.40
C LEU A 57 4.51 2.13 -4.32
N GLU A 58 4.22 3.35 -4.73
CA GLU A 58 3.98 4.49 -3.84
C GLU A 58 2.87 4.23 -2.82
N LYS A 59 1.71 3.72 -3.25
CA LYS A 59 0.60 3.42 -2.36
C LYS A 59 0.95 2.33 -1.36
N ILE A 60 1.71 1.31 -1.80
CA ILE A 60 2.18 0.24 -0.92
C ILE A 60 3.06 0.85 0.18
N ILE A 61 4.05 1.67 -0.17
CA ILE A 61 4.96 2.24 0.82
C ILE A 61 4.25 3.23 1.75
N ILE A 62 3.53 4.23 1.21
CA ILE A 62 2.82 5.23 2.05
C ILE A 62 1.80 4.53 2.96
N GLY A 63 0.96 3.66 2.38
CA GLY A 63 -0.09 2.98 3.12
C GLY A 63 0.46 2.07 4.22
N THR A 64 1.54 1.34 3.93
CA THR A 64 2.22 0.48 4.91
C THR A 64 2.81 1.29 6.06
N LEU A 65 3.54 2.37 5.76
CA LEU A 65 4.17 3.19 6.80
C LEU A 65 3.12 3.86 7.70
N ASN A 66 2.06 4.41 7.12
CA ASN A 66 0.94 4.97 7.88
C ASN A 66 0.23 3.91 8.76
N MET A 67 0.04 2.69 8.22
CA MET A 67 -0.51 1.56 8.97
C MET A 67 0.39 1.17 10.15
N ALA A 68 1.70 1.06 9.90
CA ALA A 68 2.69 0.70 10.91
C ALA A 68 2.79 1.76 12.02
N ILE A 69 2.80 3.06 11.66
CA ILE A 69 2.75 4.18 12.62
C ILE A 69 1.49 4.11 13.48
N THR A 70 0.33 3.78 12.88
CA THR A 70 -0.94 3.67 13.63
C THR A 70 -0.90 2.54 14.65
N LEU A 71 -0.40 1.37 14.26
CA LEU A 71 -0.25 0.23 15.16
C LEU A 71 0.79 0.49 16.26
N GLN A 72 1.92 1.10 15.91
CA GLN A 72 2.95 1.54 16.84
C GLN A 72 2.35 2.49 17.90
N SER A 73 1.70 3.55 17.45
CA SER A 73 1.10 4.53 18.35
C SER A 73 -0.01 3.92 19.20
N SER A 74 -0.77 2.97 18.68
CA SER A 74 -1.81 2.27 19.46
C SER A 74 -1.22 1.38 20.55
N LYS A 75 -0.06 0.76 20.29
CA LYS A 75 0.62 -0.15 21.23
C LYS A 75 1.44 0.60 22.29
N TYR A 76 2.18 1.63 21.91
CA TYR A 76 3.14 2.33 22.79
C TYR A 76 2.69 3.74 23.20
N GLY A 77 1.61 4.25 22.60
CA GLY A 77 1.07 5.57 22.90
C GLY A 77 1.99 6.72 22.48
N ASN A 78 2.80 6.56 21.42
CA ASN A 78 3.81 7.55 21.01
C ASN A 78 3.23 8.94 20.75
N ILE A 79 1.98 9.00 20.29
CA ILE A 79 1.31 10.23 19.84
C ILE A 79 0.19 10.58 20.82
N THR A 80 0.28 11.75 21.46
CA THR A 80 -0.82 12.32 22.26
C THR A 80 -1.00 13.82 21.93
N PRO A 81 -2.16 14.44 22.25
CA PRO A 81 -2.36 15.87 22.03
C PRO A 81 -1.27 16.74 22.67
N GLN A 82 -0.73 16.31 23.81
CA GLN A 82 0.30 17.05 24.55
C GLN A 82 1.68 16.95 23.90
N THR A 83 1.96 15.89 23.14
CA THR A 83 3.30 15.65 22.60
C THR A 83 3.44 16.14 21.17
N VAL A 84 2.42 15.97 20.33
CA VAL A 84 2.44 16.39 18.91
C VAL A 84 1.57 17.61 18.61
N GLY A 85 0.80 18.09 19.58
CA GLY A 85 -0.19 19.15 19.41
C GLY A 85 -1.58 18.61 19.04
N GLU A 86 -2.62 19.29 19.54
CA GLU A 86 -4.01 18.85 19.44
C GLU A 86 -4.51 18.77 17.98
N ASP A 87 -4.17 19.74 17.13
CA ASP A 87 -4.59 19.75 15.73
C ASP A 87 -4.00 18.58 14.93
N ILE A 88 -2.70 18.31 15.11
CA ILE A 88 -2.01 17.21 14.43
C ILE A 88 -2.55 15.86 14.93
N TYR A 89 -2.74 15.73 16.24
CA TYR A 89 -3.32 14.55 16.85
C TYR A 89 -4.73 14.26 16.32
N ASN A 90 -5.65 15.23 16.41
CA ASN A 90 -7.05 15.06 16.01
C ASN A 90 -7.17 14.66 14.54
N LYS A 91 -6.32 15.25 13.70
CA LYS A 91 -6.25 14.97 12.28
C LYS A 91 -5.74 13.56 12.00
N PHE A 92 -4.63 13.15 12.63
CA PHE A 92 -4.10 11.80 12.51
C PHE A 92 -5.10 10.75 13.00
N THR A 93 -5.73 10.97 14.16
CA THR A 93 -6.73 10.06 14.72
C THR A 93 -7.99 9.98 13.85
N GLY A 94 -8.44 11.10 13.27
CA GLY A 94 -9.56 11.11 12.34
C GLY A 94 -9.30 10.27 11.09
N GLU A 95 -8.11 10.41 10.49
CA GLU A 95 -7.71 9.63 9.32
C GLU A 95 -7.48 8.15 9.67
N SER A 96 -6.76 7.85 10.76
CA SER A 96 -6.44 6.47 11.14
C SER A 96 -7.68 5.65 11.52
N ASN A 97 -8.67 6.26 12.18
CA ASN A 97 -9.97 5.63 12.42
C ASN A 97 -10.65 5.21 11.11
N TYR A 98 -10.60 6.07 10.09
CA TYR A 98 -11.14 5.75 8.77
C TYR A 98 -10.33 4.64 8.07
N TRP A 99 -9.01 4.64 8.15
CA TRP A 99 -8.17 3.61 7.52
C TRP A 99 -8.36 2.23 8.13
N PHE A 100 -8.65 2.15 9.43
CA PHE A 100 -8.76 0.88 10.17
C PHE A 100 -10.20 0.34 10.31
N VAL A 101 -11.21 0.97 9.68
CA VAL A 101 -12.58 0.43 9.67
C VAL A 101 -12.56 -1.02 9.15
N GLY A 102 -13.16 -1.94 9.89
CA GLY A 102 -13.21 -3.39 9.60
C GLY A 102 -11.98 -4.18 10.08
N TYR A 103 -10.78 -3.58 10.10
CA TYR A 103 -9.54 -4.25 10.47
C TYR A 103 -9.48 -4.63 11.95
N ASN A 104 -9.88 -3.70 12.83
CA ASN A 104 -9.89 -3.93 14.28
C ASN A 104 -10.89 -5.02 14.70
N MET A 105 -11.98 -5.20 13.95
CA MET A 105 -12.92 -6.31 14.18
C MET A 105 -12.32 -7.64 13.72
N ALA A 106 -11.62 -7.66 12.58
CA ALA A 106 -10.95 -8.84 12.06
C ALA A 106 -9.84 -9.35 13.01
N LEU A 107 -9.00 -8.46 13.54
CA LEU A 107 -7.95 -8.82 14.50
C LEU A 107 -8.48 -9.35 15.84
N ARG A 108 -9.64 -8.87 16.29
CA ARG A 108 -10.24 -9.34 17.56
C ARG A 108 -10.82 -10.75 17.44
N ASN A 109 -11.28 -11.13 16.25
CA ASN A 109 -11.95 -12.41 16.02
C ASN A 109 -10.99 -13.53 15.61
N ASN A 110 -9.81 -13.21 15.09
CA ASN A 110 -8.81 -14.17 14.62
C ASN A 110 -7.51 -14.00 15.40
N LYS A 111 -7.28 -14.84 16.42
CA LYS A 111 -6.07 -14.77 17.26
C LYS A 111 -4.79 -15.14 16.51
N GLU A 112 -4.90 -15.88 15.41
CA GLU A 112 -3.81 -16.20 14.49
C GLU A 112 -4.37 -16.17 13.06
N LEU A 113 -4.06 -15.11 12.31
CA LEU A 113 -4.42 -15.02 10.90
C LEU A 113 -3.38 -15.79 10.08
N SER A 114 -3.84 -16.52 9.05
CA SER A 114 -2.93 -17.01 8.02
C SER A 114 -2.28 -15.83 7.29
N PRO A 115 -1.10 -15.99 6.67
CA PRO A 115 -0.49 -14.91 5.88
C PRO A 115 -1.41 -14.35 4.78
N GLN A 116 -2.22 -15.21 4.14
CA GLN A 116 -3.20 -14.79 3.13
C GLN A 116 -4.35 -13.97 3.73
N ASP A 117 -4.87 -14.38 4.89
CA ASP A 117 -5.93 -13.62 5.56
C ASP A 117 -5.39 -12.28 6.07
N ALA A 118 -4.16 -12.26 6.61
CA ALA A 118 -3.50 -11.03 7.00
C ALA A 118 -3.38 -10.04 5.84
N LEU A 119 -2.97 -10.53 4.66
CA LEU A 119 -2.88 -9.74 3.44
C LEU A 119 -4.25 -9.19 3.01
N LYS A 120 -5.29 -10.04 3.04
CA LYS A 120 -6.67 -9.65 2.70
C LYS A 120 -7.21 -8.53 3.59
N PHE A 121 -6.86 -8.53 4.88
CA PHE A 121 -7.28 -7.48 5.81
C PHE A 121 -6.41 -6.22 5.71
N ALA A 122 -5.12 -6.36 5.43
CA ALA A 122 -4.18 -5.26 5.36
C ALA A 122 -4.30 -4.43 4.07
N ILE A 123 -4.56 -5.05 2.91
CA ILE A 123 -4.71 -4.34 1.61
C ILE A 123 -5.71 -3.18 1.70
N PRO A 124 -6.96 -3.36 2.18
CA PRO A 124 -7.91 -2.24 2.29
C PRO A 124 -7.46 -1.14 3.25
N VAL A 125 -6.65 -1.46 4.27
CA VAL A 125 -6.08 -0.45 5.18
C VAL A 125 -5.00 0.34 4.45
N ILE A 126 -4.07 -0.35 3.77
CA ILE A 126 -2.99 0.25 2.96
C ILE A 126 -3.59 1.19 1.91
N GLU A 127 -4.60 0.74 1.17
CA GLU A 127 -5.26 1.56 0.13
C GLU A 127 -5.88 2.85 0.67
N ARG A 128 -6.53 2.78 1.85
CA ARG A 128 -7.14 3.96 2.48
C ARG A 128 -6.08 4.87 3.09
N ALA A 129 -5.08 4.29 3.72
CA ALA A 129 -3.97 5.00 4.34
C ALA A 129 -3.12 5.76 3.32
N ALA A 130 -2.94 5.19 2.12
CA ALA A 130 -2.22 5.81 1.02
C ALA A 130 -2.93 7.04 0.41
N LYS A 131 -4.26 7.15 0.57
CA LYS A 131 -5.04 8.32 0.13
C LYS A 131 -5.01 9.47 1.13
N GLY A 132 -4.55 9.21 2.35
CA GLY A 132 -4.39 10.21 3.40
C GLY A 132 -3.08 10.99 3.26
N ARG A 133 -2.71 11.69 4.33
CA ARG A 133 -1.40 12.34 4.43
C ARG A 133 -0.34 11.30 4.71
N PHE A 134 0.89 11.58 4.29
CA PHE A 134 2.01 10.74 4.66
C PHE A 134 2.62 11.24 5.96
N TYR A 135 2.59 10.41 6.98
CA TYR A 135 3.19 10.72 8.27
C TYR A 135 4.59 10.14 8.31
N ILE A 136 5.57 10.98 8.68
CA ILE A 136 6.98 10.61 8.74
C ILE A 136 7.39 10.56 10.21
N THR A 137 8.04 9.46 10.60
CA THR A 137 8.49 9.21 11.97
C THR A 137 9.89 8.60 11.99
N PRO A 138 10.56 8.55 13.16
CA PRO A 138 11.86 7.89 13.30
C PRO A 138 11.81 6.36 13.15
N CYS A 139 10.63 5.74 12.99
CA CYS A 139 10.47 4.29 13.08
C CYS A 139 11.06 3.50 11.91
N PHE A 140 11.02 4.09 10.71
CA PHE A 140 11.31 3.39 9.45
C PHE A 140 12.34 4.17 8.61
N PRO A 141 13.52 4.49 9.18
CA PRO A 141 14.46 5.41 8.56
C PRO A 141 15.02 4.85 7.24
N ASN A 142 15.18 3.54 7.11
CA ASN A 142 15.75 2.94 5.90
C ASN A 142 14.75 3.00 4.75
N THR A 143 13.49 2.62 5.00
CA THR A 143 12.41 2.69 4.01
C THR A 143 12.12 4.14 3.61
N LEU A 144 12.12 5.08 4.56
CA LEU A 144 11.92 6.51 4.29
C LEU A 144 13.04 7.10 3.43
N ASN A 145 14.31 6.79 3.72
CA ASN A 145 15.43 7.24 2.90
C ASN A 145 15.28 6.76 1.46
N LEU A 146 15.05 5.45 1.27
CA LEU A 146 14.88 4.88 -0.06
C LEU A 146 13.65 5.43 -0.78
N PHE A 147 12.56 5.70 -0.06
CA PHE A 147 11.38 6.35 -0.61
C PHE A 147 11.71 7.73 -1.16
N PHE A 148 12.45 8.55 -0.42
CA PHE A 148 12.86 9.86 -0.90
C PHE A 148 13.85 9.79 -2.07
N GLU A 149 14.78 8.83 -2.07
CA GLU A 149 15.64 8.56 -3.24
C GLU A 149 14.81 8.22 -4.48
N TYR A 150 13.80 7.36 -4.34
CA TYR A 150 12.87 7.03 -5.41
C TYR A 150 12.15 8.28 -5.95
N TYR A 151 11.70 9.18 -5.07
CA TYR A 151 11.05 10.43 -5.48
C TYR A 151 12.00 11.42 -6.16
N MET A 152 13.26 11.48 -5.75
CA MET A 152 14.26 12.32 -6.42
C MET A 152 14.52 11.85 -7.86
N GLU A 153 14.40 10.54 -8.13
CA GLU A 153 14.48 10.00 -9.49
C GLU A 153 13.21 10.30 -10.31
N LEU A 154 12.05 10.45 -9.65
CA LEU A 154 10.78 10.82 -10.28
C LEU A 154 10.69 12.32 -10.60
N ASP A 155 11.22 13.17 -9.72
CA ASP A 155 11.21 14.62 -9.86
C ASP A 155 12.57 15.20 -9.44
N PRO A 156 13.38 15.72 -10.38
CA PRO A 156 14.69 16.29 -10.07
C PRO A 156 14.63 17.60 -9.27
N HIS A 157 13.45 18.22 -9.13
CA HIS A 157 13.25 19.40 -8.29
C HIS A 157 12.74 19.03 -6.88
N PHE A 158 12.53 17.74 -6.63
CA PHE A 158 12.09 17.25 -5.34
C PHE A 158 13.16 17.49 -4.27
N VAL A 159 12.76 18.17 -3.19
CA VAL A 159 13.60 18.37 -2.00
C VAL A 159 13.05 17.47 -0.89
N PRO A 160 13.78 16.42 -0.49
CA PRO A 160 13.29 15.51 0.53
C PRO A 160 13.21 16.22 1.89
N PRO A 161 12.15 15.96 2.69
CA PRO A 161 12.11 16.43 4.05
C PRO A 161 13.20 15.73 4.87
N GLN A 162 13.68 16.39 5.91
CA GLN A 162 14.61 15.77 6.83
C GLN A 162 13.91 14.63 7.58
N ILE A 163 14.49 13.42 7.54
CA ILE A 163 13.96 12.29 8.31
C ILE A 163 14.19 12.58 9.80
N PRO A 164 13.14 12.56 10.61
CA PRO A 164 13.26 12.80 12.04
C PRO A 164 14.06 11.69 12.71
N THR A 165 14.90 12.07 13.67
CA THR A 165 15.62 11.15 14.54
C THR A 165 14.98 11.13 15.92
N GLY A 166 15.09 10.01 16.63
CA GLY A 166 14.50 9.92 17.97
C GLY A 166 14.33 8.49 18.46
N ASP A 167 13.80 8.39 19.67
CA ASP A 167 13.37 7.12 20.24
C ASP A 167 12.05 6.68 19.60
N THR A 168 12.13 5.60 18.84
CA THR A 168 11.01 4.89 18.19
C THR A 168 9.88 4.50 19.16
N PHE A 169 10.17 4.27 20.44
CA PHE A 169 9.19 3.90 21.47
C PHE A 169 8.85 5.05 22.42
N GLY A 170 9.59 6.15 22.31
CA GLY A 170 9.36 7.36 23.08
C GLY A 170 8.11 8.11 22.63
N LYS A 171 7.71 9.10 23.44
CA LYS A 171 6.74 10.10 23.00
C LYS A 171 7.38 10.97 21.93
N TRP A 172 6.68 11.18 20.81
CA TRP A 172 7.20 12.00 19.73
C TRP A 172 6.76 13.45 19.87
N THR A 173 7.70 14.34 19.60
CA THR A 173 7.47 15.78 19.48
C THR A 173 6.88 16.13 18.11
N PRO A 174 6.41 17.37 17.88
CA PRO A 174 5.92 17.79 16.57
C PRO A 174 6.98 17.67 15.47
N GLU A 175 8.27 17.81 15.82
CA GLU A 175 9.39 17.66 14.89
C GLU A 175 9.69 16.19 14.56
N GLN A 176 9.22 15.26 15.40
CA GLN A 176 9.39 13.82 15.21
C GLN A 176 8.16 13.14 14.58
N PHE A 177 7.02 13.82 14.56
CA PHE A 177 5.80 13.35 13.91
C PHE A 177 5.39 14.33 12.81
N LEU A 178 6.10 14.26 11.69
CA LEU A 178 5.94 15.21 10.60
C LEU A 178 4.77 14.80 9.71
N VAL A 179 3.90 15.76 9.43
CA VAL A 179 2.80 15.59 8.48
C VAL A 179 3.23 16.12 7.13
N TRP A 180 3.35 15.22 6.17
CA TRP A 180 3.72 15.58 4.82
C TRP A 180 2.50 15.48 3.89
N ASN A 181 2.13 16.63 3.31
CA ASN A 181 1.04 16.68 2.36
C ASN A 181 1.52 16.07 1.03
N THR A 182 1.10 14.84 0.80
CA THR A 182 1.28 14.10 -0.44
C THR A 182 0.34 14.63 -1.52
N ASN A 183 0.59 15.83 -2.03
CA ASN A 183 0.04 16.23 -3.33
C ASN A 183 0.89 15.59 -4.44
N TYR A 184 0.97 14.26 -4.46
CA TYR A 184 1.69 13.53 -5.50
C TYR A 184 0.71 13.05 -6.58
N SER A 185 1.08 13.28 -7.85
CA SER A 185 0.51 12.50 -8.94
C SER A 185 1.09 11.10 -8.78
N SER A 186 0.26 10.11 -8.43
CA SER A 186 0.78 8.75 -8.30
C SER A 186 1.50 8.32 -9.57
N SER A 187 2.49 7.42 -9.47
CA SER A 187 3.31 7.00 -10.62
C SER A 187 2.45 6.85 -11.88
N LEU A 188 2.78 7.62 -12.91
CA LEU A 188 2.01 7.68 -14.16
C LEU A 188 1.85 6.28 -14.78
N LEU A 189 2.72 5.33 -14.46
CA LEU A 189 2.67 3.95 -14.91
C LEU A 189 1.49 3.16 -14.32
N SER A 190 1.36 3.14 -13.00
CA SER A 190 0.24 2.47 -12.32
C SER A 190 -1.10 3.11 -12.70
N GLN A 191 -1.14 4.45 -12.85
CA GLN A 191 -2.31 5.16 -13.38
C GLN A 191 -2.58 4.87 -14.86
N SER A 192 -1.55 4.68 -15.68
CA SER A 192 -1.70 4.43 -17.13
C SER A 192 -2.11 2.99 -17.41
N LEU A 193 -1.53 2.00 -16.73
CA LEU A 193 -1.97 0.60 -16.82
C LEU A 193 -3.40 0.45 -16.28
N PHE A 194 -3.72 1.14 -15.17
CA PHE A 194 -5.08 1.24 -14.66
C PHE A 194 -6.04 1.93 -15.65
N ALA A 195 -5.66 3.05 -16.27
CA ALA A 195 -6.50 3.75 -17.23
C ALA A 195 -6.74 2.90 -18.49
N VAL A 196 -5.70 2.22 -18.98
CA VAL A 196 -5.83 1.28 -20.11
C VAL A 196 -6.78 0.14 -19.76
N LYS A 197 -6.67 -0.44 -18.56
CA LYS A 197 -7.57 -1.49 -18.06
C LYS A 197 -9.00 -0.99 -17.84
N LYS A 198 -9.20 0.07 -17.05
CA LYS A 198 -10.51 0.62 -16.66
C LYS A 198 -11.32 1.17 -17.84
N TYR A 199 -10.66 1.81 -18.80
CA TYR A 199 -11.32 2.42 -19.95
C TYR A 199 -11.23 1.57 -21.23
N LYS A 200 -10.68 0.35 -21.15
CA LYS A 200 -10.47 -0.55 -22.30
C LYS A 200 -9.75 0.15 -23.46
N LEU A 201 -8.72 0.94 -23.15
CA LEU A 201 -7.97 1.68 -24.16
C LEU A 201 -7.14 0.70 -25.00
N ASP A 202 -6.95 1.02 -26.27
CA ASP A 202 -6.21 0.17 -27.20
C ASP A 202 -4.72 0.07 -26.79
N PRO A 203 -4.20 -1.13 -26.48
CA PRO A 203 -2.81 -1.33 -26.10
C PRO A 203 -1.85 -1.38 -27.30
N ALA A 204 -2.31 -1.22 -28.54
CA ALA A 204 -1.50 -1.39 -29.76
C ALA A 204 -0.24 -0.49 -29.82
N ASN A 205 -0.21 0.61 -29.07
CA ASN A 205 0.94 1.51 -28.98
C ASN A 205 1.77 1.33 -27.69
N LEU A 206 1.46 0.33 -26.86
CA LEU A 206 2.28 -0.01 -25.70
C LEU A 206 3.51 -0.79 -26.13
N PRO A 207 4.68 -0.51 -25.56
CA PRO A 207 5.86 -1.36 -25.69
C PRO A 207 5.53 -2.82 -25.35
N GLN A 208 6.15 -3.78 -26.06
CA GLN A 208 5.85 -5.21 -25.95
C GLN A 208 5.87 -5.72 -24.50
N GLU A 209 6.82 -5.25 -23.69
CA GLU A 209 6.97 -5.62 -22.28
C GLU A 209 5.78 -5.16 -21.42
N LEU A 210 5.29 -3.92 -21.62
CA LEU A 210 4.10 -3.39 -20.95
C LEU A 210 2.81 -4.00 -21.48
N SER A 211 2.79 -4.39 -22.76
CA SER A 211 1.69 -5.15 -23.35
C SER A 211 1.65 -6.57 -22.75
N ASN A 212 2.80 -7.21 -22.57
CA ASN A 212 2.88 -8.53 -21.93
C ASN A 212 2.44 -8.46 -20.46
N GLU A 213 2.85 -7.42 -19.73
CA GLU A 213 2.41 -7.21 -18.35
C GLU A 213 0.91 -6.93 -18.31
N LEU A 214 0.37 -6.01 -19.12
CA LEU A 214 -1.07 -5.77 -19.22
C LEU A 214 -1.85 -7.04 -19.58
N ASN A 215 -1.35 -7.86 -20.50
CA ASN A 215 -1.98 -9.13 -20.87
C ASN A 215 -1.92 -10.16 -19.74
N HIS A 216 -0.83 -10.19 -18.98
CA HIS A 216 -0.71 -11.01 -17.77
C HIS A 216 -1.68 -10.55 -16.69
N LEU A 217 -1.87 -9.24 -16.52
CA LEU A 217 -2.87 -8.65 -15.61
C LEU A 217 -4.30 -8.99 -16.02
N ILE A 218 -4.61 -8.99 -17.32
CA ILE A 218 -5.92 -9.39 -17.86
C ILE A 218 -6.15 -10.91 -17.69
N ALA A 219 -5.11 -11.73 -17.79
CA ALA A 219 -5.20 -13.18 -17.62
C ALA A 219 -5.49 -13.56 -16.15
N MET A 220 -4.83 -12.91 -15.19
CA MET A 220 -5.03 -13.20 -13.75
C MET A 220 -6.46 -12.86 -13.25
N ASP A 221 -7.08 -11.78 -13.74
CA ASP A 221 -8.48 -11.45 -13.40
C ASP A 221 -9.48 -12.48 -13.94
N ARG A 222 -9.14 -13.21 -15.02
CA ARG A 222 -9.99 -14.28 -15.57
C ARG A 222 -9.88 -15.56 -14.75
N GLU A 223 -8.76 -15.76 -14.07
CA GLU A 223 -8.55 -16.88 -13.17
C GLU A 223 -9.22 -16.63 -11.80
N ASP A 224 -9.21 -15.39 -11.29
CA ASP A 224 -9.92 -15.03 -10.03
C ASP A 224 -11.44 -14.87 -10.19
N ASN A 225 -11.95 -14.60 -11.40
CA ASN A 225 -13.38 -14.64 -11.73
C ASN A 225 -13.84 -15.99 -12.32
N GLY A 226 -12.95 -16.99 -12.35
CA GLY A 226 -13.12 -18.26 -13.06
C GLY A 226 -13.99 -19.31 -12.36
N ASP A 227 -14.54 -19.03 -11.17
CA ASP A 227 -15.21 -20.03 -10.34
C ASP A 227 -16.71 -19.76 -10.06
N ASN A 228 -17.44 -19.00 -10.90
CA ASN A 228 -18.91 -18.88 -10.74
C ASN A 228 -19.71 -18.48 -12.00
N GLU A 229 -19.34 -18.91 -13.21
CA GLU A 229 -20.20 -18.74 -14.40
C GLU A 229 -20.48 -20.01 -15.22
N GLU A 230 -20.33 -21.21 -14.63
CA GLU A 230 -20.85 -22.46 -15.22
C GLU A 230 -22.07 -22.99 -14.46
N GLU A 231 -23.13 -22.18 -14.27
CA GLU A 231 -24.44 -22.77 -13.94
C GLU A 231 -25.63 -21.86 -14.25
N ARG A 232 -25.73 -21.28 -15.45
CA ARG A 232 -27.01 -20.63 -15.85
C ARG A 232 -27.29 -20.48 -17.35
N THR A 233 -26.77 -21.35 -18.19
CA THR A 233 -27.25 -21.46 -19.57
C THR A 233 -27.23 -22.91 -20.00
N ASN A 234 -28.28 -23.66 -19.65
CA ASN A 234 -28.86 -24.75 -20.46
C ASN A 234 -30.05 -25.42 -19.75
N ARG A 235 -31.20 -24.75 -19.77
CA ARG A 235 -32.50 -25.42 -19.97
C ARG A 235 -33.38 -24.54 -20.85
N ALA A 236 -33.13 -24.63 -22.15
CA ALA A 236 -34.11 -24.22 -23.14
C ALA A 236 -35.24 -25.26 -23.23
N THR A 237 -36.42 -24.78 -23.63
CA THR A 237 -37.59 -25.48 -24.19
C THR A 237 -38.48 -26.29 -23.24
N SER A 238 -39.71 -25.81 -23.04
CA SER A 238 -40.88 -26.22 -23.84
C SER A 238 -42.18 -26.23 -23.02
N CYS A 239 -43.16 -25.45 -23.48
CA CYS A 239 -44.62 -25.60 -23.39
C CYS A 239 -45.26 -26.36 -22.20
N CYS A 240 -46.12 -25.65 -21.44
CA CYS A 240 -47.57 -25.97 -21.44
C CYS A 240 -48.42 -24.83 -20.84
N MET A 241 -49.52 -24.55 -21.53
CA MET A 241 -50.65 -23.68 -21.16
C MET A 241 -51.58 -24.36 -20.14
N ILE A 242 -52.23 -23.52 -19.30
CA ILE A 242 -53.64 -23.57 -18.81
C ILE A 242 -54.01 -24.81 -17.95
N ILE A 243 -54.56 -24.69 -16.73
CA ILE A 243 -55.83 -24.07 -16.29
C ILE A 243 -55.64 -23.20 -15.04
#